data_AF-A0A7W0QMC6-F1
#
_entry.id   AF-A0A7W0QMC6-F1
#
_cell.length_a   1.000
_cell.length_b   1.000
_cell.length_c   1.000
_cell.angle_alpha   90.00
_cell.angle_beta   90.00
_cell.angle_gamma   90.00
#
_symmetry.space_group_name_H-M   'P 1'
#
loop_
_entity.id
_entity.type
_entity.pdbx_description
1 polymer ?
#
loop_
_entity_poly.entity_id
_entity_poly.type
_entity_poly.pdbx_seq_one_letter_code
_entity_poly.pdbx_strand_id
1 'polypeptide(L)'
;MFLYEAAVRVPLILSGAGLPTGRRLTNLVRGIDVAPTLLDLAGAPALADVAGQSLSPLLRAGTATANGAYSETYVPLLYMNWASLRALQDDRWKFIDAPAPELYDLLSDPDELSNLADREPDRVAALRFGLETMARKTPGLPLPEQIDRDAAQRLASLGYIGAPNRRAEAVDRADTVATPKADPKAMIRLFNQLRRANANLEAGRDAEAASIARAVLENDPRNAFATQIVGRAYMAQGQWREAITAFDAYVALVPNSADGHHWMAICHSRLGDRDRALAEADAAVAIDGQHAEARLLRSGNLAERGQFDEAIRELRLAV
;
A
#
# COMPACT_ATOMS: atom_id res chain seq x y z
N MET A 1 4.36 4.44 5.72
CA MET A 1 5.32 5.30 4.98
C MET A 1 6.76 4.92 5.32
N PHE A 2 7.14 4.90 6.60
CA PHE A 2 8.47 4.50 7.07
C PHE A 2 8.42 3.18 7.84
N LEU A 3 9.59 2.58 8.09
CA LEU A 3 9.77 1.28 8.76
C LEU A 3 10.46 1.39 10.13
N TYR A 4 10.36 2.54 10.79
CA TYR A 4 10.87 2.75 12.15
C TYR A 4 10.08 1.92 13.18
N GLU A 5 10.70 1.58 14.32
CA GLU A 5 10.12 0.83 15.44
C GLU A 5 8.81 1.45 15.89
N ALA A 6 8.73 2.78 15.94
CA ALA A 6 7.51 3.50 16.29
C ALA A 6 6.31 3.18 15.35
N ALA A 7 6.55 2.65 14.14
CA ALA A 7 5.53 2.30 13.16
C ALA A 7 5.33 0.78 13.02
N VAL A 8 6.38 -0.03 13.17
CA VAL A 8 6.32 -1.48 12.89
C VAL A 8 6.25 -2.35 14.14
N ARG A 9 6.71 -1.85 15.28
CA ARG A 9 6.71 -2.62 16.53
C ARG A 9 5.34 -2.54 17.19
N VAL A 10 4.61 -3.65 17.12
CA VAL A 10 3.27 -3.78 17.74
C VAL A 10 3.34 -4.74 18.94
N PRO A 11 2.72 -4.42 20.08
CA PRO A 11 2.63 -5.37 21.19
C PRO A 11 1.82 -6.61 20.80
N LEU A 12 2.40 -7.80 20.97
CA LEU A 12 1.67 -9.07 20.91
C LEU A 12 1.29 -9.50 22.33
N ILE A 13 -0.02 -9.58 22.59
CA ILE A 13 -0.57 -10.00 23.89
C ILE A 13 -1.30 -11.33 23.70
N LEU A 14 -0.91 -12.34 24.47
CA LEU A 14 -1.54 -13.65 24.48
C LEU A 14 -2.14 -13.93 25.86
N SER A 15 -3.35 -14.49 25.88
CA SER A 15 -4.05 -14.89 27.09
C SER A 15 -4.79 -16.20 26.84
N GLY A 16 -4.67 -17.15 27.76
CA GLY A 16 -5.27 -18.48 27.61
C GLY A 16 -4.81 -19.48 28.65
N ALA A 17 -5.49 -20.63 28.69
CA ALA A 17 -5.16 -21.72 29.59
C ALA A 17 -3.76 -22.29 29.30
N GLY A 18 -2.97 -22.54 30.35
CA GLY A 18 -1.62 -23.07 30.23
C GLY A 18 -0.55 -22.04 29.82
N LEU A 19 -0.90 -20.76 29.66
CA LEU A 19 0.06 -19.67 29.47
C LEU A 19 0.45 -19.04 30.82
N PRO A 20 1.72 -18.63 31.00
CA PRO A 20 2.17 -17.97 32.21
C PRO A 20 1.54 -16.58 32.36
N THR A 21 1.01 -16.28 33.56
CA THR A 21 0.40 -14.99 33.87
C THR A 21 1.48 -13.94 34.17
N GLY A 22 1.28 -12.70 33.71
CA GLY A 22 2.15 -11.56 34.05
C GLY A 22 3.56 -11.61 33.45
N ARG A 23 3.83 -12.54 32.53
CA ARG A 23 5.13 -12.68 31.88
C ARG A 23 5.26 -11.66 30.74
N ARG A 24 6.31 -10.83 30.80
CA ARG A 24 6.72 -9.94 29.70
C ARG A 24 7.97 -10.51 29.05
N LEU A 25 7.93 -10.68 27.74
CA LEU A 25 9.07 -11.09 26.91
C LEU A 25 9.49 -9.93 26.02
N THR A 26 10.80 -9.76 25.84
CA THR A 26 11.38 -8.69 25.02
C THR A 26 12.02 -9.21 23.73
N ASN A 27 11.98 -10.53 23.51
CA ASN A 27 12.48 -11.17 22.30
C ASN A 27 11.74 -10.65 21.06
N LEU A 28 12.46 -10.59 19.94
CA LEU A 28 11.83 -10.32 18.65
C LEU A 28 10.89 -11.47 18.28
N VAL A 29 9.66 -11.13 17.93
CA VAL A 29 8.63 -12.05 17.42
C VAL A 29 7.99 -11.44 16.18
N ARG A 30 7.49 -12.28 15.27
CA ARG A 30 7.01 -11.82 13.96
C ARG A 30 5.53 -12.11 13.80
N GLY A 31 4.82 -11.30 13.01
CA GLY A 31 3.39 -11.52 12.75
C GLY A 31 3.11 -12.90 12.13
N ILE A 32 4.02 -13.41 11.30
CA ILE A 32 3.91 -14.74 10.68
C ILE A 32 3.99 -15.90 11.69
N ASP A 33 4.49 -15.65 12.91
CA ASP A 33 4.60 -16.65 13.97
C ASP A 33 3.25 -16.86 14.71
N VAL A 34 2.28 -15.96 14.54
CA VAL A 34 0.98 -16.01 15.25
C VAL A 34 0.18 -17.24 14.85
N ALA A 35 -0.04 -17.48 13.55
CA ALA A 35 -0.82 -18.62 13.07
C ALA A 35 -0.29 -19.99 13.55
N PRO A 36 1.00 -20.33 13.37
CA PRO A 36 1.54 -21.60 13.88
C PRO A 36 1.52 -21.67 15.41
N THR A 37 1.67 -20.54 16.13
CA THR A 37 1.55 -20.53 17.60
C THR A 37 0.14 -20.89 18.06
N LEU A 38 -0.90 -20.33 17.41
CA LEU A 38 -2.28 -20.62 17.79
C LEU A 38 -2.66 -22.08 17.54
N LEU A 39 -2.21 -22.68 16.43
CA LEU A 39 -2.45 -24.08 16.13
C LEU A 39 -1.75 -25.01 17.14
N ASP A 40 -0.50 -24.73 17.46
CA ASP A 40 0.26 -25.49 18.45
C ASP A 40 -0.37 -25.41 19.85
N LEU A 41 -0.78 -24.22 20.29
CA LEU A 41 -1.48 -24.05 21.57
C LEU A 41 -2.85 -24.75 21.60
N ALA A 42 -3.52 -24.89 20.46
CA ALA A 42 -4.79 -25.61 20.33
C ALA A 42 -4.63 -27.13 20.18
N GLY A 43 -3.39 -27.64 20.02
CA GLY A 43 -3.15 -29.05 19.69
C GLY A 43 -3.61 -29.44 18.28
N ALA A 44 -3.73 -28.47 17.37
CA ALA A 44 -4.12 -28.67 15.99
C ALA A 44 -2.90 -29.03 15.11
N PRO A 45 -3.11 -29.64 13.92
CA PRO A 45 -2.03 -29.94 12.99
C PRO A 45 -1.25 -28.68 12.59
N ALA A 46 0.07 -28.82 12.45
CA ALA A 46 0.95 -27.75 12.00
C ALA A 46 0.68 -27.39 10.53
N LEU A 47 0.90 -26.12 10.18
CA LEU A 47 0.86 -25.68 8.78
C LEU A 47 2.08 -26.21 8.04
N ALA A 48 1.85 -26.82 6.87
CA ALA A 48 2.91 -27.14 5.93
C ALA A 48 3.37 -25.87 5.19
N ASP A 49 4.65 -25.84 4.81
CA ASP A 49 5.22 -24.83 3.89
C ASP A 49 5.08 -23.36 4.35
N VAL A 50 5.07 -23.12 5.67
CA VAL A 50 5.09 -21.76 6.25
C VAL A 50 6.46 -21.37 6.78
N ALA A 51 6.81 -20.09 6.65
CA ALA A 51 8.04 -19.53 7.21
C ALA A 51 7.94 -19.19 8.72
N GLY A 52 6.70 -19.08 9.24
CA GLY A 52 6.43 -18.80 10.64
C GLY A 52 6.75 -19.99 11.54
N GLN A 53 7.15 -19.71 12.78
CA GLN A 53 7.45 -20.73 13.79
C GLN A 53 6.56 -20.53 15.01
N SER A 54 6.15 -21.62 15.65
CA SER A 54 5.39 -21.52 16.90
C SER A 54 6.24 -20.87 17.99
N LEU A 55 5.66 -19.90 18.69
CA LEU A 55 6.24 -19.23 19.85
C LEU A 55 6.04 -20.05 21.14
N SER A 56 5.39 -21.22 21.09
CA SER A 56 5.16 -22.02 22.30
C SER A 56 6.44 -22.38 23.07
N PRO A 57 7.61 -22.67 22.44
CA PRO A 57 8.86 -22.91 23.17
C PRO A 57 9.31 -21.66 23.92
N LEU A 58 9.16 -20.48 23.31
CA LEU A 58 9.46 -19.20 23.93
C LEU A 58 8.50 -18.92 25.11
N LEU A 59 7.20 -19.18 24.94
CA LEU A 59 6.19 -18.97 25.97
C LEU A 59 6.37 -19.89 27.19
N ARG A 60 6.75 -21.16 26.96
CA ARG A 60 6.90 -22.18 28.01
C ARG A 60 8.30 -22.19 28.63
N ALA A 61 9.34 -22.28 27.80
CA ALA A 61 10.72 -22.48 28.23
C ALA A 61 11.58 -21.19 28.16
N GLY A 62 11.08 -20.11 27.55
CA GLY A 62 11.87 -18.88 27.37
C GLY A 62 12.92 -19.00 26.25
N THR A 63 12.89 -20.06 25.45
CA THR A 63 13.84 -20.29 24.37
C THR A 63 13.28 -19.71 23.07
N ALA A 64 13.93 -18.66 22.55
CA ALA A 64 13.62 -18.09 21.24
C ALA A 64 14.50 -18.74 20.16
N THR A 65 13.93 -18.95 18.98
CA THR A 65 14.71 -19.14 17.76
C THR A 65 15.05 -17.76 17.20
N ALA A 66 16.34 -17.47 17.05
CA ALA A 66 16.80 -16.21 16.49
C ALA A 66 16.52 -16.19 14.99
N ASN A 67 15.43 -15.56 14.59
CA ASN A 67 15.10 -15.31 13.19
C ASN A 67 14.88 -13.82 12.98
N GLY A 68 15.43 -13.28 11.90
CA GLY A 68 15.19 -11.90 11.53
C GLY A 68 13.72 -11.64 11.20
N ALA A 69 13.24 -10.45 11.53
CA ALA A 69 11.97 -9.91 11.12
C ALA A 69 12.15 -9.11 9.82
N TYR A 70 11.29 -9.41 8.84
CA TYR A 70 11.19 -8.66 7.59
C TYR A 70 10.01 -7.68 7.67
N SER A 71 10.16 -6.51 7.09
CA SER A 71 9.07 -5.53 6.94
C SER A 71 9.23 -4.76 5.63
N GLU A 72 8.12 -4.31 5.05
CA GLU A 72 8.14 -3.57 3.78
C GLU A 72 7.01 -2.54 3.69
N THR A 73 7.18 -1.55 2.82
CA THR A 73 6.13 -0.60 2.48
C THR A 73 6.24 -0.15 1.02
N TYR A 74 5.15 -0.32 0.29
CA TYR A 74 5.01 0.17 -1.09
C TYR A 74 4.29 1.51 -1.20
N VAL A 75 3.82 2.08 -0.08
CA VAL A 75 3.08 3.36 -0.10
C VAL A 75 3.82 4.49 -0.84
N PRO A 76 5.13 4.75 -0.59
CA PRO A 76 5.83 5.83 -1.31
C PRO A 76 5.91 5.58 -2.81
N LEU A 77 6.07 4.32 -3.22
CA LEU A 77 6.11 3.92 -4.62
C LEU A 77 4.76 4.09 -5.30
N LEU A 78 3.70 3.53 -4.71
CA LEU A 78 2.39 3.45 -5.34
C LEU A 78 1.70 4.81 -5.48
N TYR A 79 1.95 5.72 -4.54
CA TYR A 79 1.25 7.01 -4.49
C TYR A 79 2.11 8.20 -4.90
N MET A 80 3.42 8.15 -4.66
CA MET A 80 4.32 9.28 -4.94
C MET A 80 5.41 8.94 -5.97
N ASN A 81 5.48 7.69 -6.44
CA ASN A 81 6.56 7.19 -7.30
C ASN A 81 7.97 7.39 -6.66
N TRP A 82 8.05 7.32 -5.33
CA TRP A 82 9.30 7.32 -4.57
C TRP A 82 9.78 5.88 -4.31
N ALA A 83 10.94 5.70 -3.70
CA ALA A 83 11.44 4.35 -3.41
C ALA A 83 10.54 3.63 -2.40
N SER A 84 10.22 2.36 -2.69
CA SER A 84 9.75 1.38 -1.69
C SER A 84 10.83 1.21 -0.63
N LEU A 85 10.40 0.85 0.59
CA LEU A 85 11.32 0.53 1.67
C LEU A 85 11.15 -0.92 2.07
N ARG A 86 12.26 -1.57 2.40
CA ARG A 86 12.30 -2.90 3.01
C ARG A 86 13.21 -2.85 4.22
N ALA A 87 12.94 -3.66 5.22
CA ALA A 87 13.75 -3.71 6.42
C ALA A 87 14.00 -5.15 6.85
N LEU A 88 15.19 -5.37 7.39
CA LEU A 88 15.57 -6.60 8.08
C LEU A 88 16.05 -6.24 9.48
N GLN A 89 15.48 -6.91 10.48
CA GLN A 89 15.79 -6.67 11.87
C GLN A 89 16.11 -7.99 12.57
N ASP A 90 17.15 -8.01 13.39
CA ASP A 90 17.40 -9.06 14.38
C ASP A 90 17.24 -8.49 15.81
N ASP A 91 17.67 -9.22 16.84
CA ASP A 91 17.55 -8.79 18.23
C ASP A 91 18.35 -7.51 18.58
N ARG A 92 19.27 -7.10 17.71
CA ARG A 92 20.15 -5.93 17.93
C ARG A 92 20.14 -4.96 16.76
N TRP A 93 20.25 -5.44 15.54
CA TRP A 93 20.44 -4.61 14.36
C TRP A 93 19.16 -4.47 13.59
N LYS A 94 18.94 -3.27 13.07
CA LYS A 94 17.90 -3.01 12.09
C LYS A 94 18.48 -2.29 10.90
N PHE A 95 18.29 -2.87 9.73
CA PHE A 95 18.66 -2.32 8.45
C PHE A 95 17.42 -1.94 7.66
N ILE A 96 17.37 -0.72 7.14
CA ILE A 96 16.35 -0.25 6.21
C ILE A 96 17.02 -0.03 4.86
N ASP A 97 16.59 -0.81 3.87
CA ASP A 97 17.00 -0.68 2.49
C ASP A 97 16.19 0.44 1.82
N ALA A 98 16.85 1.58 1.69
CA ALA A 98 16.37 2.80 1.06
C ALA A 98 17.48 3.35 0.14
N PRO A 99 17.19 4.32 -0.75
CA PRO A 99 18.23 4.95 -1.56
C PRO A 99 19.40 5.50 -0.72
N ALA A 100 19.11 6.11 0.42
CA ALA A 100 20.09 6.35 1.49
C ALA A 100 19.92 5.26 2.57
N PRO A 101 20.79 4.24 2.63
CA PRO A 101 20.62 3.12 3.56
C PRO A 101 20.64 3.59 5.01
N GLU A 102 19.85 2.93 5.85
CA GLU A 102 19.81 3.21 7.29
C GLU A 102 20.16 1.95 8.09
N LEU A 103 21.00 2.10 9.11
CA LEU A 103 21.39 1.02 10.02
C LEU A 103 21.35 1.53 11.46
N TYR A 104 20.66 0.80 12.34
CA TYR A 104 20.48 1.16 13.74
C TYR A 104 20.88 0.01 14.68
N ASP A 105 21.53 0.34 15.80
CA ASP A 105 21.80 -0.58 16.91
C ASP A 105 20.69 -0.44 17.96
N LEU A 106 19.64 -1.24 17.89
CA LEU A 106 18.46 -1.17 18.74
C LEU A 106 18.76 -1.42 20.24
N LEU A 107 19.94 -1.95 20.59
CA LEU A 107 20.34 -2.08 22.00
C LEU A 107 20.82 -0.75 22.59
N SER A 108 21.47 0.09 21.80
CA SER A 108 22.00 1.39 22.26
C SER A 108 21.21 2.60 21.75
N ASP A 109 20.43 2.42 20.68
CA ASP A 109 19.62 3.42 20.00
C ASP A 109 18.23 2.83 19.68
N PRO A 110 17.39 2.55 20.69
CA PRO A 110 16.06 1.95 20.51
C PRO A 110 15.08 2.88 19.79
N ASP A 111 15.37 4.19 19.75
CA ASP A 111 14.55 5.22 19.09
C ASP A 111 15.04 5.53 17.66
N GLU A 112 16.05 4.81 17.17
CA GLU A 112 16.58 4.91 15.79
C GLU A 112 17.01 6.36 15.41
N LEU A 113 17.71 7.03 16.32
CA LEU A 113 18.11 8.43 16.15
C LEU A 113 19.46 8.60 15.43
N SER A 114 20.33 7.59 15.46
CA SER A 114 21.69 7.64 14.95
C SER A 114 21.92 6.60 13.86
N ASN A 115 21.81 7.02 12.60
CA ASN A 115 22.14 6.16 11.46
C ASN A 115 23.65 5.81 11.43
N LEU A 116 23.95 4.52 11.47
CA LEU A 116 25.30 3.95 11.45
C LEU A 116 25.75 3.43 10.09
N ALA A 117 24.93 3.55 9.03
CA ALA A 117 25.19 2.94 7.73
C ALA A 117 26.57 3.33 7.13
N ASP A 118 26.95 4.60 7.23
CA ASP A 118 28.26 5.09 6.74
C ASP A 118 29.44 4.61 7.58
N ARG A 119 29.20 4.26 8.85
CA ARG A 119 30.24 3.82 9.80
C ARG A 119 30.42 2.30 9.79
N GLU A 120 29.42 1.55 9.34
CA GLU A 120 29.35 0.09 9.38
C GLU A 120 29.00 -0.50 8.00
N PRO A 121 29.76 -0.18 6.93
CA PRO A 121 29.42 -0.57 5.55
C PRO A 121 29.40 -2.08 5.34
N ASP A 122 30.28 -2.83 6.02
CA ASP A 122 30.31 -4.29 5.93
C ASP A 122 29.03 -4.92 6.51
N ARG A 123 28.48 -4.34 7.58
CA ARG A 123 27.22 -4.80 8.17
C ARG A 123 26.03 -4.49 7.27
N VAL A 124 26.02 -3.31 6.65
CA VAL A 124 25.02 -2.95 5.63
C VAL A 124 25.05 -3.96 4.48
N ALA A 125 26.23 -4.29 3.96
CA ALA A 125 26.37 -5.27 2.88
C ALA A 125 25.86 -6.66 3.28
N ALA A 126 26.20 -7.12 4.49
CA ALA A 126 25.75 -8.42 5.01
C ALA A 126 24.22 -8.49 5.17
N LEU A 127 23.61 -7.45 5.77
CA LEU A 127 22.16 -7.40 5.98
C LEU A 127 21.38 -7.23 4.67
N ARG A 128 21.90 -6.44 3.72
CA ARG A 128 21.34 -6.34 2.37
C ARG A 128 21.35 -7.69 1.65
N PHE A 129 22.48 -8.42 1.71
CA PHE A 129 22.56 -9.76 1.14
C PHE A 129 21.57 -10.73 1.79
N GLY A 130 21.40 -10.66 3.11
CA GLY A 130 20.39 -11.42 3.84
C GLY A 130 18.96 -11.13 3.35
N LEU A 131 18.63 -9.85 3.20
CA LEU A 131 17.34 -9.39 2.71
C LEU A 131 17.06 -9.88 1.28
N GLU A 132 18.03 -9.76 0.37
CA GLU A 132 17.90 -10.27 -1.00
C GLU A 132 17.73 -11.79 -1.05
N THR A 133 18.42 -12.51 -0.17
CA THR A 133 18.29 -13.97 -0.07
C THR A 133 16.88 -14.36 0.39
N MET A 134 16.30 -13.63 1.35
CA MET A 134 14.92 -13.84 1.80
C MET A 134 13.91 -13.53 0.67
N ALA A 135 14.12 -12.45 -0.07
CA ALA A 135 13.28 -12.04 -1.19
C ALA A 135 13.32 -13.02 -2.38
N ARG A 136 14.39 -13.82 -2.53
CA ARG A 136 14.50 -14.89 -3.53
C ARG A 136 13.85 -16.20 -3.09
N LYS A 137 13.89 -16.51 -1.78
CA LYS A 137 13.33 -17.75 -1.21
C LYS A 137 11.83 -17.69 -1.00
N THR A 138 11.29 -16.50 -0.84
CA THR A 138 9.84 -16.27 -0.84
C THR A 138 9.43 -16.19 -2.30
N PRO A 139 8.69 -17.17 -2.86
CA PRO A 139 8.01 -16.94 -4.13
C PRO A 139 7.23 -15.64 -3.96
N GLY A 140 7.40 -14.68 -4.87
CA GLY A 140 6.46 -13.55 -4.93
C GLY A 140 5.06 -14.12 -4.86
N LEU A 141 4.16 -13.47 -4.12
CA LEU A 141 2.82 -13.97 -3.84
C LEU A 141 2.29 -14.72 -5.08
N PRO A 142 1.99 -16.03 -5.02
CA PRO A 142 1.22 -16.66 -6.07
C PRO A 142 -0.13 -15.96 -6.06
N LEU A 143 -0.25 -14.94 -6.91
CA LEU A 143 -1.44 -14.13 -7.04
C LEU A 143 -2.53 -15.08 -7.57
N PRO A 144 -3.63 -15.27 -6.84
CA PRO A 144 -4.77 -16.00 -7.39
C PRO A 144 -5.14 -15.33 -8.72
N GLU A 145 -5.23 -16.10 -9.81
CA GLU A 145 -5.66 -15.58 -11.12
C GLU A 145 -7.00 -14.83 -11.01
N GLN A 146 -7.80 -15.20 -10.02
CA GLN A 146 -8.93 -14.47 -9.46
C GLN A 146 -8.93 -14.71 -7.95
N ILE A 147 -8.96 -13.66 -7.12
CA ILE A 147 -9.42 -13.84 -5.74
C ILE A 147 -10.90 -14.21 -5.87
N ASP A 148 -11.27 -15.41 -5.41
CA ASP A 148 -12.67 -15.84 -5.36
C ASP A 148 -13.52 -14.76 -4.69
N ARG A 149 -14.71 -14.49 -5.23
CA ARG A 149 -15.63 -13.42 -4.82
C ARG A 149 -15.87 -13.47 -3.31
N ASP A 150 -15.95 -14.67 -2.76
CA ASP A 150 -16.18 -14.91 -1.34
C ASP A 150 -14.94 -14.59 -0.47
N ALA A 151 -13.73 -14.83 -0.98
CA ALA A 151 -12.49 -14.48 -0.30
C ALA A 151 -12.24 -12.96 -0.32
N ALA A 152 -12.55 -12.30 -1.44
CA ALA A 152 -12.45 -10.84 -1.58
C ALA A 152 -13.43 -10.11 -0.65
N GLN A 153 -14.68 -10.56 -0.55
CA GLN A 153 -15.68 -10.01 0.36
C GLN A 153 -15.29 -10.18 1.83
N ARG A 154 -14.67 -11.32 2.19
CA ARG A 154 -14.16 -11.55 3.55
C ARG A 154 -13.01 -10.60 3.88
N LEU A 155 -12.05 -10.41 2.97
CA LEU A 155 -10.95 -9.45 3.16
C LEU A 155 -11.45 -8.00 3.27
N ALA A 156 -12.42 -7.62 2.44
CA ALA A 156 -13.06 -6.31 2.50
C ALA A 156 -13.85 -6.11 3.82
N SER A 157 -14.55 -7.14 4.32
CA SER A 157 -15.26 -7.11 5.61
C SER A 157 -14.33 -6.96 6.82
N LEU A 158 -13.05 -7.33 6.65
CA LEU A 158 -11.99 -7.19 7.64
C LEU A 158 -11.23 -5.85 7.52
N GLY A 159 -11.65 -4.95 6.61
CA GLY A 159 -11.04 -3.64 6.42
C GLY A 159 -9.76 -3.62 5.57
N TYR A 160 -9.40 -4.74 4.93
CA TYR A 160 -8.32 -4.75 3.94
C TYR A 160 -8.81 -4.16 2.62
N ILE A 161 -8.65 -2.84 2.45
CA ILE A 161 -8.90 -2.15 1.18
C ILE A 161 -7.60 -2.18 0.38
N GLY A 162 -7.62 -2.86 -0.76
CA GLY A 162 -6.53 -2.87 -1.74
C GLY A 162 -6.17 -4.28 -2.18
N ALA A 163 -6.74 -4.73 -3.31
CA ALA A 163 -6.24 -5.91 -3.99
C ALA A 163 -4.76 -5.67 -4.41
N PRO A 164 -3.89 -6.70 -4.32
CA PRO A 164 -2.49 -6.58 -4.70
C PRO A 164 -2.38 -6.21 -6.19
N ASN A 165 -1.83 -5.03 -6.46
CA ASN A 165 -1.63 -4.53 -7.81
C ASN A 165 -0.43 -5.27 -8.42
N ARG A 166 -0.66 -5.97 -9.56
CA ARG A 166 0.27 -6.86 -10.32
C ARG A 166 1.67 -6.31 -10.58
N ARG A 167 1.88 -5.00 -10.35
CA ARG A 167 3.11 -4.27 -10.63
C ARG A 167 3.93 -3.87 -9.41
N ALA A 168 3.42 -3.84 -8.18
CA ALA A 168 4.24 -3.35 -7.04
C ALA A 168 5.53 -4.19 -6.85
N GLU A 169 5.40 -5.53 -6.91
CA GLU A 169 6.53 -6.46 -6.84
C GLU A 169 7.36 -6.52 -8.14
N ALA A 170 6.71 -6.37 -9.31
CA ALA A 170 7.41 -6.39 -10.60
C ALA A 170 8.18 -5.08 -10.88
N VAL A 171 7.68 -3.95 -10.39
CA VAL A 171 8.31 -2.63 -10.48
C VAL A 171 9.54 -2.56 -9.57
N ASP A 172 9.47 -3.11 -8.35
CA ASP A 172 10.65 -3.19 -7.45
C ASP A 172 11.79 -4.05 -8.02
N ARG A 173 11.47 -5.13 -8.77
CA ARG A 173 12.47 -5.98 -9.44
C ARG A 173 12.96 -5.42 -10.79
N ALA A 174 12.11 -4.72 -11.53
CA ALA A 174 12.43 -4.18 -12.87
C ALA A 174 13.08 -2.76 -12.84
N ASP A 175 12.92 -2.00 -11.76
CA ASP A 175 13.49 -0.65 -11.61
C ASP A 175 15.01 -0.63 -11.32
N THR A 176 15.67 -1.78 -11.38
CA THR A 176 17.15 -1.87 -11.35
C THR A 176 17.83 -1.18 -12.56
N VAL A 177 17.07 -0.70 -13.54
CA VAL A 177 17.60 -0.04 -14.76
C VAL A 177 17.01 1.37 -15.02
N ALA A 178 15.90 1.77 -14.39
CA ALA A 178 15.14 2.97 -14.79
C ALA A 178 15.07 4.06 -13.71
N THR A 179 16.01 5.02 -13.72
CA THR A 179 16.05 6.24 -12.87
C THR A 179 15.92 6.03 -11.34
N PRO A 180 16.93 6.39 -10.53
CA PRO A 180 16.85 6.29 -9.07
C PRO A 180 15.61 7.01 -8.54
N LYS A 181 14.75 6.30 -7.81
CA LYS A 181 13.60 6.93 -7.14
C LYS A 181 14.06 7.73 -5.93
N ALA A 182 13.31 8.78 -5.61
CA ALA A 182 13.60 9.63 -4.47
C ALA A 182 13.48 8.85 -3.16
N ASP A 183 14.36 9.17 -2.20
CA ASP A 183 14.29 8.63 -0.85
C ASP A 183 13.10 9.24 -0.09
N PRO A 184 12.15 8.43 0.44
CA PRO A 184 11.01 8.95 1.19
C PRO A 184 11.38 9.88 2.35
N LYS A 185 12.54 9.68 3.01
CA LYS A 185 13.01 10.51 4.11
C LYS A 185 13.42 11.90 3.63
N ALA A 186 14.06 11.98 2.47
CA ALA A 186 14.39 13.25 1.82
C ALA A 186 13.13 14.02 1.39
N MET A 187 12.04 13.30 1.07
CA MET A 187 10.79 13.87 0.57
C MET A 187 9.78 14.25 1.67
N ILE A 188 10.15 14.17 2.95
CA ILE A 188 9.21 14.41 4.07
C ILE A 188 8.53 15.78 4.03
N ARG A 189 9.23 16.82 3.53
CA ARG A 189 8.64 18.16 3.39
C ARG A 189 7.51 18.18 2.36
N LEU A 190 7.72 17.55 1.21
CA LEU A 190 6.70 17.39 0.17
C LEU A 190 5.54 16.52 0.66
N PHE A 191 5.84 15.44 1.39
CA PHE A 191 4.80 14.61 2.00
C PHE A 191 3.90 15.40 2.97
N ASN A 192 4.49 16.26 3.80
CA ASN A 192 3.72 17.12 4.70
C ASN A 192 2.82 18.12 3.95
N GLN A 193 3.27 18.64 2.79
CA GLN A 193 2.45 19.47 1.92
C GLN A 193 1.31 18.65 1.30
N LEU A 194 1.58 17.44 0.82
CA LEU A 194 0.55 16.52 0.30
C LEU A 194 -0.53 16.22 1.34
N ARG A 195 -0.12 15.92 2.58
CA ARG A 195 -1.06 15.67 3.68
C ARG A 195 -1.94 16.89 3.96
N ARG A 196 -1.37 18.10 3.91
CA ARG A 196 -2.13 19.35 4.05
C ARG A 196 -3.09 19.58 2.87
N ALA A 197 -2.64 19.33 1.64
CA ALA A 197 -3.48 19.45 0.45
C ALA A 197 -4.68 18.51 0.53
N ASN A 198 -4.45 17.24 0.91
CA ASN A 198 -5.52 16.26 1.09
C ASN A 198 -6.48 16.67 2.23
N ALA A 199 -5.96 17.14 3.37
CA ALA A 199 -6.81 17.63 4.45
C ALA A 199 -7.68 18.84 4.04
N ASN A 200 -7.16 19.72 3.18
CA ASN A 200 -7.94 20.81 2.61
C ASN A 200 -9.03 20.32 1.65
N LEU A 201 -8.73 19.31 0.83
CA LEU A 201 -9.69 18.69 -0.08
C LEU A 201 -10.84 18.05 0.70
N GLU A 202 -10.53 17.26 1.73
CA GLU A 202 -11.54 16.63 2.60
C GLU A 202 -12.36 17.66 3.41
N ALA A 203 -11.81 18.86 3.63
CA ALA A 203 -12.52 19.98 4.25
C ALA A 203 -13.32 20.84 3.25
N GLY A 204 -13.36 20.48 1.96
CA GLY A 204 -14.02 21.25 0.89
C GLY A 204 -13.33 22.57 0.55
N ARG A 205 -12.07 22.78 1.00
CA ARG A 205 -11.26 23.95 0.65
C ARG A 205 -10.48 23.67 -0.64
N ASP A 206 -11.22 23.45 -1.72
CA ASP A 206 -10.71 22.86 -2.95
C ASP A 206 -9.66 23.75 -3.65
N ALA A 207 -9.88 25.06 -3.69
CA ALA A 207 -8.93 26.00 -4.28
C ALA A 207 -7.57 25.98 -3.54
N GLU A 208 -7.59 25.87 -2.21
CA GLU A 208 -6.37 25.77 -1.40
C GLU A 208 -5.69 24.41 -1.60
N ALA A 209 -6.47 23.32 -1.65
CA ALA A 209 -5.97 21.99 -1.95
C ALA A 209 -5.25 21.94 -3.32
N ALA A 210 -5.88 22.48 -4.36
CA ALA A 210 -5.31 22.57 -5.70
C ALA A 210 -4.04 23.43 -5.73
N SER A 211 -4.01 24.54 -4.98
CA SER A 211 -2.83 25.40 -4.89
C SER A 211 -1.64 24.68 -4.26
N ILE A 212 -1.85 24.00 -3.11
CA ILE A 212 -0.78 23.28 -2.41
C ILE A 212 -0.29 22.09 -3.25
N ALA A 213 -1.20 21.32 -3.85
CA ALA A 213 -0.83 20.16 -4.66
C ALA A 213 -0.05 20.56 -5.93
N ARG A 214 -0.40 21.68 -6.59
CA ARG A 214 0.39 22.20 -7.71
C ARG A 214 1.80 22.62 -7.31
N ALA A 215 1.97 23.24 -6.15
CA ALA A 215 3.31 23.58 -5.63
C ALA A 215 4.16 22.32 -5.35
N VAL A 216 3.53 21.21 -4.95
CA VAL A 216 4.23 19.91 -4.86
C VAL A 216 4.66 19.43 -6.25
N LEU A 217 3.78 19.50 -7.25
CA LEU A 217 4.07 19.09 -8.62
C LEU A 217 5.17 19.90 -9.31
N GLU A 218 5.40 21.15 -8.90
CA GLU A 218 6.56 21.95 -9.36
C GLU A 218 7.91 21.32 -8.96
N ASN A 219 7.93 20.60 -7.83
CA ASN A 219 9.13 19.97 -7.28
C ASN A 219 9.18 18.45 -7.54
N ASP A 220 8.01 17.83 -7.72
CA ASP A 220 7.84 16.40 -7.98
C ASP A 220 6.77 16.17 -9.06
N PRO A 221 7.09 16.38 -10.36
CA PRO A 221 6.11 16.35 -11.44
C PRO A 221 5.47 14.97 -11.70
N ARG A 222 6.05 13.89 -11.15
CA ARG A 222 5.55 12.51 -11.33
C ARG A 222 4.79 12.00 -10.10
N ASN A 223 4.39 12.90 -9.20
CA ASN A 223 3.67 12.56 -7.98
C ASN A 223 2.18 12.26 -8.28
N ALA A 224 1.82 10.98 -8.36
CA ALA A 224 0.46 10.57 -8.70
C ALA A 224 -0.58 11.10 -7.70
N PHE A 225 -0.26 11.09 -6.40
CA PHE A 225 -1.16 11.58 -5.36
C PHE A 225 -1.42 13.09 -5.47
N ALA A 226 -0.38 13.89 -5.74
CA ALA A 226 -0.55 15.32 -5.97
C ALA A 226 -1.43 15.59 -7.20
N THR A 227 -1.20 14.88 -8.30
CA THR A 227 -2.01 14.99 -9.53
C THR A 227 -3.48 14.61 -9.28
N GLN A 228 -3.72 13.54 -8.52
CA GLN A 228 -5.06 13.14 -8.09
C GLN A 228 -5.76 14.24 -7.28
N ILE A 229 -5.06 14.87 -6.31
CA ILE A 229 -5.63 15.96 -5.50
C ILE A 229 -6.01 17.14 -6.40
N VAL A 230 -5.17 17.52 -7.37
CA VAL A 230 -5.48 18.59 -8.33
C VAL A 230 -6.75 18.26 -9.12
N GLY A 231 -6.86 17.04 -9.67
CA GLY A 231 -8.05 16.61 -10.41
C GLY A 231 -9.32 16.61 -9.55
N ARG A 232 -9.28 16.03 -8.35
CA ARG A 232 -10.41 16.03 -7.42
C ARG A 232 -10.82 17.44 -6.99
N ALA A 233 -9.84 18.32 -6.75
CA ALA A 233 -10.12 19.71 -6.38
C ALA A 233 -10.79 20.49 -7.52
N TYR A 234 -10.36 20.31 -8.77
CA TYR A 234 -11.03 20.92 -9.92
C TYR A 234 -12.43 20.34 -10.15
N MET A 235 -12.59 19.03 -9.97
CA MET A 235 -13.89 18.37 -10.06
C MET A 235 -14.87 18.93 -9.02
N ALA A 236 -14.44 19.12 -7.77
CA ALA A 236 -15.27 19.69 -6.71
C ALA A 236 -15.67 21.16 -6.98
N GLN A 237 -14.80 21.92 -7.66
CA GLN A 237 -15.08 23.29 -8.11
C GLN A 237 -15.95 23.37 -9.37
N GLY A 238 -16.34 22.23 -9.96
CA GLY A 238 -17.07 22.17 -11.23
C GLY A 238 -16.23 22.56 -12.46
N GLN A 239 -14.91 22.60 -12.32
CA GLN A 239 -13.96 22.85 -13.41
C GLN A 239 -13.66 21.54 -14.14
N TRP A 240 -14.67 21.03 -14.84
CA TRP A 240 -14.66 19.66 -15.38
C TRP A 240 -13.55 19.41 -16.42
N ARG A 241 -13.21 20.40 -17.24
CA ARG A 241 -12.16 20.24 -18.28
C ARG A 241 -10.77 20.19 -17.68
N GLU A 242 -10.51 21.04 -16.69
CA GLU A 242 -9.27 21.08 -15.92
C GLU A 242 -9.11 19.80 -15.09
N ALA A 243 -10.21 19.30 -14.51
CA ALA A 243 -10.25 18.02 -13.82
C ALA A 243 -9.87 16.85 -14.75
N ILE A 244 -10.47 16.77 -15.94
CA ILE A 244 -10.13 15.75 -16.95
C ILE A 244 -8.64 15.81 -17.29
N THR A 245 -8.09 17.00 -17.55
CA THR A 245 -6.66 17.15 -17.87
C THR A 245 -5.76 16.63 -16.75
N ALA A 246 -6.12 16.89 -15.48
CA ALA A 246 -5.38 16.35 -14.34
C ALA A 246 -5.56 14.83 -14.20
N PHE A 247 -6.76 14.30 -14.43
CA PHE A 247 -7.00 12.86 -14.37
C PHE A 247 -6.34 12.09 -15.52
N ASP A 248 -6.25 12.65 -16.72
CA ASP A 248 -5.44 12.12 -17.82
C ASP A 248 -3.97 11.97 -17.41
N ALA A 249 -3.41 13.02 -16.79
CA ALA A 249 -2.05 12.98 -16.27
C ALA A 249 -1.90 11.94 -15.13
N TYR A 250 -2.92 11.77 -14.30
CA TYR A 250 -2.94 10.76 -13.23
C TYR A 250 -2.99 9.33 -13.79
N VAL A 251 -3.86 9.04 -14.75
CA VAL A 251 -3.96 7.73 -15.40
C VAL A 251 -2.69 7.41 -16.20
N ALA A 252 -2.00 8.40 -16.76
CA ALA A 252 -0.69 8.20 -17.37
C ALA A 252 0.37 7.72 -16.34
N LEU A 253 0.27 8.15 -15.08
CA LEU A 253 1.14 7.69 -13.98
C LEU A 253 0.66 6.37 -13.37
N VAL A 254 -0.65 6.15 -13.33
CA VAL A 254 -1.31 4.96 -12.76
C VAL A 254 -2.29 4.35 -13.78
N PRO A 255 -1.80 3.63 -14.81
CA PRO A 255 -2.63 3.16 -15.94
C PRO A 255 -3.71 2.13 -15.60
N ASN A 256 -3.69 1.59 -14.38
CA ASN A 256 -4.64 0.58 -13.91
C ASN A 256 -5.50 1.13 -12.76
N SER A 257 -5.77 2.44 -12.77
CA SER A 257 -6.61 3.09 -11.77
C SER A 257 -8.06 3.17 -12.27
N ALA A 258 -8.92 2.30 -11.74
CA ALA A 258 -10.35 2.34 -12.03
C ALA A 258 -10.99 3.65 -11.54
N ASP A 259 -10.54 4.18 -10.39
CA ASP A 259 -10.98 5.47 -9.85
C ASP A 259 -10.67 6.63 -10.82
N GLY A 260 -9.49 6.62 -11.45
CA GLY A 260 -9.09 7.65 -12.41
C GLY A 260 -10.06 7.75 -13.59
N HIS A 261 -10.36 6.60 -14.21
CA HIS A 261 -11.36 6.49 -15.27
C HIS A 261 -12.77 6.84 -14.78
N HIS A 262 -13.14 6.42 -13.56
CA HIS A 262 -14.42 6.76 -12.97
C HIS A 262 -14.60 8.29 -12.79
N TRP A 263 -13.60 9.00 -12.28
CA TRP A 263 -13.68 10.47 -12.15
C TRP A 263 -13.73 11.18 -13.50
N MET A 264 -13.00 10.68 -14.51
CA MET A 264 -13.11 11.21 -15.88
C MET A 264 -14.51 10.99 -16.46
N ALA A 265 -15.11 9.81 -16.24
CA ALA A 265 -16.46 9.51 -16.66
C ALA A 265 -17.49 10.49 -16.04
N ILE A 266 -17.35 10.82 -14.74
CA ILE A 266 -18.17 11.83 -14.07
C ILE A 266 -18.01 13.19 -14.77
N CYS A 267 -16.76 13.62 -15.01
CA CYS A 267 -16.49 14.92 -15.62
C CYS A 267 -17.06 15.01 -17.05
N HIS A 268 -16.90 13.97 -17.87
CA HIS A 268 -17.48 13.91 -19.22
C HIS A 268 -19.01 13.92 -19.18
N SER A 269 -19.63 13.20 -18.24
CA SER A 269 -21.08 13.21 -18.05
C SER A 269 -21.58 14.61 -17.70
N ARG A 270 -20.88 15.34 -16.81
CA ARG A 270 -21.20 16.74 -16.45
C ARG A 270 -21.05 17.72 -17.60
N LEU A 271 -20.15 17.44 -18.54
CA LEU A 271 -19.97 18.21 -19.77
C LEU A 271 -20.98 17.84 -20.87
N GLY A 272 -21.78 16.79 -20.68
CA GLY A 272 -22.73 16.27 -21.67
C GLY A 272 -22.07 15.39 -22.76
N ASP A 273 -20.79 15.07 -22.63
CA ASP A 273 -20.07 14.17 -23.55
C ASP A 273 -20.32 12.71 -23.14
N ARG A 274 -21.52 12.24 -23.49
CA ARG A 274 -22.01 10.90 -23.11
C ARG A 274 -21.21 9.76 -23.74
N ASP A 275 -20.60 9.97 -24.90
CA ASP A 275 -19.75 8.98 -25.57
C ASP A 275 -18.47 8.76 -24.79
N ARG A 276 -17.79 9.84 -24.41
CA ARG A 276 -16.61 9.72 -23.54
C ARG A 276 -16.97 9.22 -22.15
N ALA A 277 -18.06 9.69 -21.56
CA ALA A 277 -18.47 9.24 -20.23
C ALA A 277 -18.69 7.72 -20.16
N LEU A 278 -19.35 7.13 -21.18
CA LEU A 278 -19.55 5.69 -21.25
C LEU A 278 -18.21 4.95 -21.47
N ALA A 279 -17.36 5.43 -22.37
CA ALA A 279 -16.07 4.80 -22.64
C ALA A 279 -15.15 4.78 -21.41
N GLU A 280 -15.11 5.87 -20.64
CA GLU A 280 -14.35 5.92 -19.38
C GLU A 280 -14.97 5.02 -18.29
N ALA A 281 -16.30 4.94 -18.21
CA ALA A 281 -16.96 4.01 -17.29
C ALA A 281 -16.73 2.53 -17.67
N ASP A 282 -16.69 2.21 -18.96
CA ASP A 282 -16.31 0.90 -19.47
C ASP A 282 -14.87 0.55 -19.08
N ALA A 283 -13.93 1.49 -19.22
CA ALA A 283 -12.54 1.32 -18.83
C ALA A 283 -12.39 1.05 -17.33
N ALA A 284 -13.10 1.81 -16.48
CA ALA A 284 -13.12 1.59 -15.04
C ALA A 284 -13.63 0.20 -14.66
N VAL A 285 -14.75 -0.26 -15.25
CA VAL A 285 -15.32 -1.59 -15.01
C VAL A 285 -14.44 -2.72 -15.57
N ALA A 286 -13.71 -2.47 -16.65
CA ALA A 286 -12.76 -3.45 -17.20
C ALA A 286 -11.54 -3.64 -16.29
N ILE A 287 -11.09 -2.59 -15.61
CA ILE A 287 -10.00 -2.64 -14.63
C ILE A 287 -10.46 -3.29 -13.33
N ASP A 288 -11.59 -2.81 -12.79
CA ASP A 288 -12.21 -3.35 -11.59
C ASP A 288 -13.69 -3.63 -11.83
N GLY A 289 -13.98 -4.90 -12.09
CA GLY A 289 -15.34 -5.39 -12.26
C GLY A 289 -16.22 -5.28 -11.01
N GLN A 290 -15.70 -4.91 -9.84
CA GLN A 290 -16.47 -4.70 -8.62
C GLN A 290 -16.65 -3.22 -8.26
N HIS A 291 -16.16 -2.30 -9.09
CA HIS A 291 -16.30 -0.87 -8.83
C HIS A 291 -17.76 -0.42 -8.98
N ALA A 292 -18.49 -0.37 -7.85
CA ALA A 292 -19.92 -0.09 -7.81
C ALA A 292 -20.27 1.27 -8.45
N GLU A 293 -19.53 2.33 -8.11
CA GLU A 293 -19.79 3.69 -8.62
C GLU A 293 -19.57 3.79 -10.14
N ALA A 294 -18.55 3.12 -10.67
CA ALA A 294 -18.31 3.03 -12.12
C ALA A 294 -19.45 2.27 -12.83
N ARG A 295 -19.94 1.16 -12.25
CA ARG A 295 -21.09 0.42 -12.79
C ARG A 295 -22.39 1.22 -12.77
N LEU A 296 -22.65 1.98 -11.69
CA LEU A 296 -23.79 2.88 -11.61
C LEU A 296 -23.73 3.95 -12.71
N LEU A 297 -22.57 4.57 -12.90
CA LEU A 297 -22.37 5.58 -13.92
C LEU A 297 -22.50 5.00 -15.33
N ARG A 298 -21.93 3.81 -15.57
CA ARG A 298 -22.10 3.06 -16.82
C ARG A 298 -23.57 2.77 -17.11
N SER A 299 -24.31 2.26 -16.13
CA SER A 299 -25.74 1.98 -16.25
C SER A 299 -26.55 3.24 -16.59
N GLY A 300 -26.29 4.36 -15.90
CA GLY A 300 -26.95 5.63 -16.18
C GLY A 300 -26.72 6.09 -17.62
N ASN A 301 -25.48 6.02 -18.11
CA ASN A 301 -25.14 6.37 -19.49
C ASN A 301 -25.79 5.42 -20.52
N LEU A 302 -25.91 4.12 -20.23
CA LEU A 302 -26.62 3.15 -21.08
C LEU A 302 -28.14 3.43 -21.12
N ALA A 303 -28.75 3.74 -19.97
CA ALA A 303 -30.17 4.07 -19.89
C ALA A 303 -30.51 5.34 -20.68
N GLU A 304 -29.66 6.36 -20.63
CA GLU A 304 -29.83 7.59 -21.41
C GLU A 304 -29.72 7.36 -22.93
N ARG A 305 -29.09 6.26 -23.37
CA ARG A 305 -29.06 5.79 -24.77
C ARG A 305 -30.22 4.87 -25.14
N GLY A 306 -31.12 4.58 -24.21
CA GLY A 306 -32.23 3.65 -24.41
C GLY A 306 -31.83 2.16 -24.29
N GLN A 307 -30.62 1.85 -23.84
CA GLN A 307 -30.13 0.48 -23.65
C GLN A 307 -30.55 -0.05 -22.27
N PHE A 308 -31.86 -0.11 -22.02
CA PHE A 308 -32.42 -0.38 -20.69
C PHE A 308 -32.09 -1.77 -20.16
N ASP A 309 -32.05 -2.80 -21.01
CA ASP A 309 -31.75 -4.18 -20.59
C ASP A 309 -30.32 -4.34 -20.06
N GLU A 310 -29.37 -3.66 -20.71
CA GLU A 310 -27.97 -3.64 -20.28
C GLU A 310 -27.82 -2.79 -19.02
N ALA A 311 -28.48 -1.64 -18.95
CA ALA A 311 -28.49 -0.79 -17.76
C ALA A 311 -29.00 -1.53 -16.51
N ILE A 312 -30.11 -2.29 -16.63
CA ILE A 312 -30.68 -3.08 -15.53
C ILE A 312 -29.71 -4.18 -15.07
N ARG A 313 -29.02 -4.83 -16.01
CA ARG A 313 -28.02 -5.86 -15.69
C ARG A 313 -26.87 -5.26 -14.87
N GLU A 314 -26.39 -4.09 -15.27
CA GLU A 314 -25.31 -3.40 -14.56
C GLU A 314 -25.73 -2.95 -13.15
N LEU A 315 -26.95 -2.44 -12.98
CA LEU A 315 -27.47 -2.09 -11.64
C LEU A 315 -27.50 -3.30 -10.70
N ARG A 316 -27.86 -4.49 -11.21
CA ARG A 316 -27.86 -5.72 -10.41
C ARG A 316 -26.46 -6.20 -10.03
N LEU A 317 -25.43 -5.78 -10.76
CA LEU A 317 -24.03 -6.12 -10.47
C LEU A 317 -23.35 -5.06 -9.59
N ALA A 318 -23.94 -3.87 -9.46
CA ALA A 318 -23.44 -2.77 -8.64
C ALA A 318 -23.85 -2.85 -7.16
N VAL A 319 -24.80 -3.73 -6.82
CA VAL A 319 -25.33 -4.01 -5.46
C VAL A 319 -24.94 -5.42 -5.04
#